data_AF-A0A0F9TWQ2-F1
#
_entry.id   AF-A0A0F9TWQ2-F1
#
_cell.length_a   1.000
_cell.length_b   1.000
_cell.length_c   1.000
_cell.angle_alpha   90.00
_cell.angle_beta   90.00
_cell.angle_gamma   90.00
#
_symmetry.space_group_name_H-M   'P 1'
#
loop_
_entity.id
_entity.type
_entity.pdbx_description
1 polymer ?
#
loop_
_entity_poly.entity_id
_entity_poly.type
_entity_poly.pdbx_seq_one_letter_code
_entity_poly.pdbx_strand_id
1 'polypeptide(L)'
;MEKNSQRMLNLINKRFSDILSDGFKLFLRHYRTLILPLAIFQILVITFNILLLTDLKVYLDSLGISFLDILDKMGENTPLTGGEWNLFSLFFLLNFALIFLQNLIGAIIITIAMCSVSNYLYNKQMQIDVSFFSSFKSAFNRKIFIVILILGIFLPLGSFLLMFPSIIIFAFFIFLVFTYNIEGAGKPISEARNIAKGAFWKVIGVFIFNFIFIFVASSIYNIVLDLFLNPSSVAFSFNYNLWLSTRNYPMLILYQILINLVNIILAPLFICLSTSLFATLKTRKDLGLIYQRTRDPIHTRLIEELPRIYCPYCGVFIPMVREFCPRCGENLSFMLNNDKKE
;
A
#
# COMPACT_ATOMS: atom_id res chain seq x y z
N MET A 1 -14.44 -3.49 28.14
CA MET A 1 -13.61 -2.31 27.80
C MET A 1 -12.11 -2.53 28.06
N GLU A 2 -11.73 -3.21 29.16
CA GLU A 2 -10.32 -3.37 29.57
C GLU A 2 -9.40 -4.09 28.55
N LYS A 3 -9.89 -5.17 27.92
CA LYS A 3 -9.15 -5.92 26.88
C LYS A 3 -8.79 -5.07 25.65
N ASN A 4 -9.64 -4.11 25.28
CA ASN A 4 -9.38 -3.21 24.15
C ASN A 4 -8.32 -2.16 24.51
N SER A 5 -8.33 -1.67 25.75
CA SER A 5 -7.35 -0.69 26.25
C SER A 5 -5.94 -1.28 26.29
N GLN A 6 -5.76 -2.46 26.89
CA GLN A 6 -4.47 -3.16 26.93
C GLN A 6 -3.92 -3.43 25.53
N ARG A 7 -4.79 -3.75 24.57
CA ARG A 7 -4.39 -4.01 23.19
C ARG A 7 -3.92 -2.75 22.48
N MET A 8 -4.62 -1.63 22.66
CA MET A 8 -4.19 -0.35 22.09
C MET A 8 -2.80 0.02 22.64
N LEU A 9 -2.55 -0.17 23.93
CA LEU A 9 -1.22 0.02 24.53
C LEU A 9 -0.16 -0.89 23.90
N ASN A 10 -0.47 -2.17 23.67
CA ASN A 10 0.44 -3.11 23.01
C ASN A 10 0.76 -2.73 21.56
N LEU A 11 -0.13 -2.01 20.86
CA LEU A 11 0.12 -1.56 19.49
C LEU A 11 1.02 -0.31 19.43
N ILE A 12 1.00 0.54 20.46
CA ILE A 12 1.74 1.81 20.47
C ILE A 12 3.24 1.59 20.49
N ASN A 13 3.75 0.67 21.29
CA ASN A 13 5.20 0.53 21.52
C ASN A 13 5.91 -0.42 20.56
N LYS A 14 5.20 -0.88 19.51
CA LYS A 14 5.77 -1.81 18.53
C LYS A 14 6.91 -1.17 17.72
N ARG A 15 8.00 -1.91 17.60
CA ARG A 15 9.09 -1.60 16.66
C ARG A 15 8.61 -1.85 15.23
N PHE A 16 9.33 -1.30 14.25
CA PHE A 16 8.97 -1.50 12.85
C PHE A 16 9.00 -2.98 12.44
N SER A 17 9.96 -3.75 12.95
CA SER A 17 10.03 -5.21 12.79
C SER A 17 8.77 -5.93 13.29
N ASP A 18 8.25 -5.51 14.45
CA ASP A 18 7.08 -6.14 15.08
C ASP A 18 5.82 -5.83 14.26
N ILE A 19 5.74 -4.63 13.67
CA ILE A 19 4.67 -4.24 12.74
C ILE A 19 4.72 -5.13 11.49
N LEU A 20 5.90 -5.33 10.89
CA LEU A 20 6.05 -6.23 9.74
C LEU A 20 5.67 -7.67 10.11
N SER A 21 6.11 -8.16 11.27
CA SER A 21 5.76 -9.50 11.76
C SER A 21 4.25 -9.67 11.94
N ASP A 22 3.57 -8.67 12.51
CA ASP A 22 2.11 -8.65 12.61
C ASP A 22 1.46 -8.69 11.23
N GLY A 23 1.97 -7.93 10.26
CA GLY A 23 1.47 -7.95 8.89
C GLY A 23 1.60 -9.31 8.20
N PHE A 24 2.72 -10.02 8.41
CA PHE A 24 2.86 -11.41 7.93
C PHE A 24 1.91 -12.37 8.65
N LYS A 25 1.74 -12.24 9.97
CA LYS A 25 0.76 -13.05 10.72
C LYS A 25 -0.65 -12.82 10.21
N LEU A 26 -1.00 -11.57 9.91
CA LEU A 26 -2.29 -11.20 9.33
C LEU A 26 -2.47 -11.81 7.93
N PHE A 27 -1.43 -11.73 7.09
CA PHE A 27 -1.38 -12.37 5.77
C PHE A 27 -1.62 -13.88 5.85
N LEU A 28 -0.84 -14.60 6.65
CA LEU A 28 -0.96 -16.06 6.78
C LEU A 28 -2.32 -16.49 7.34
N ARG A 29 -2.84 -15.77 8.34
CA ARG A 29 -4.13 -16.10 8.98
C ARG A 29 -5.32 -15.93 8.04
N HIS A 30 -5.31 -14.91 7.18
CA HIS A 30 -6.43 -14.56 6.32
C HIS A 30 -6.19 -14.83 4.83
N TYR A 31 -5.09 -15.51 4.49
CA TYR A 31 -4.66 -15.72 3.11
C TYR A 31 -5.75 -16.25 2.20
N ARG A 32 -6.43 -17.33 2.61
CA ARG A 32 -7.48 -18.01 1.82
C ARG A 32 -8.65 -17.09 1.47
N THR A 33 -9.01 -16.18 2.37
CA THR A 33 -10.12 -15.23 2.14
C THR A 33 -9.71 -14.08 1.24
N LEU A 34 -8.43 -13.67 1.28
CA LEU A 34 -7.92 -12.51 0.54
C LEU A 34 -7.43 -12.86 -0.86
N ILE A 35 -6.87 -14.06 -1.06
CA ILE A 35 -6.25 -14.43 -2.32
C ILE A 35 -7.26 -14.45 -3.46
N LEU A 36 -8.47 -14.98 -3.25
CA LEU A 36 -9.47 -15.09 -4.29
C LEU A 36 -9.88 -13.73 -4.90
N PRO A 37 -10.36 -12.73 -4.12
CA PRO A 37 -10.74 -11.45 -4.69
C PRO A 37 -9.55 -10.72 -5.32
N LEU A 38 -8.37 -10.75 -4.68
CA LEU A 38 -7.19 -10.06 -5.20
C LEU A 38 -6.62 -10.71 -6.47
N ALA A 39 -6.67 -12.04 -6.57
CA ALA A 39 -6.28 -12.76 -7.77
C ALA A 39 -7.22 -12.44 -8.95
N ILE A 40 -8.53 -12.34 -8.71
CA ILE A 40 -9.50 -11.92 -9.73
C ILE A 40 -9.15 -10.53 -10.27
N PHE A 41 -8.87 -9.56 -9.39
CA PHE A 41 -8.46 -8.23 -9.82
C PHE A 41 -7.13 -8.25 -10.59
N GLN A 42 -6.16 -9.07 -10.18
CA GLN A 42 -4.89 -9.19 -10.89
C GLN A 42 -5.06 -9.82 -12.28
N ILE A 43 -5.93 -10.83 -12.42
CA ILE A 43 -6.31 -11.40 -13.72
C ILE A 43 -7.00 -10.34 -14.57
N LEU A 44 -7.88 -9.52 -14.01
CA LEU A 44 -8.49 -8.40 -14.73
C LEU A 44 -7.43 -7.40 -15.23
N VAL A 45 -6.44 -7.04 -14.42
CA VAL A 45 -5.31 -6.19 -14.86
C VAL A 45 -4.61 -6.79 -16.07
N ILE A 46 -4.28 -8.09 -16.00
CA ILE A 46 -3.62 -8.81 -17.10
C ILE A 46 -4.48 -8.78 -18.36
N THR A 47 -5.76 -9.13 -18.24
CA THR A 47 -6.70 -9.16 -19.36
C THR A 47 -6.85 -7.78 -20.00
N PHE A 48 -7.05 -6.71 -19.22
CA PHE A 48 -7.16 -5.35 -19.75
C PHE A 48 -5.86 -4.89 -20.42
N ASN A 49 -4.70 -5.16 -19.82
CA ASN A 49 -3.42 -4.80 -20.42
C ASN A 49 -3.19 -5.50 -21.76
N ILE A 50 -3.62 -6.76 -21.90
CA ILE A 50 -3.51 -7.49 -23.16
C ILE A 50 -4.50 -6.92 -24.18
N LEU A 51 -5.79 -6.86 -23.84
CA LEU A 51 -6.83 -6.42 -24.79
C LEU A 51 -6.61 -4.98 -25.29
N LEU A 52 -6.18 -4.07 -24.42
CA LEU A 52 -6.05 -2.66 -24.77
C LEU A 52 -4.70 -2.32 -25.41
N LEU A 53 -3.64 -3.07 -25.13
CA LEU A 53 -2.27 -2.66 -25.49
C LEU A 53 -1.57 -3.61 -26.46
N THR A 54 -2.17 -4.74 -26.84
CA THR A 54 -1.55 -5.67 -27.80
C THR A 54 -1.20 -5.01 -29.12
N ASP A 55 -2.09 -4.21 -29.72
CA ASP A 55 -1.79 -3.58 -31.01
C ASP A 55 -0.65 -2.55 -30.91
N LEU A 56 -0.60 -1.77 -29.82
CA LEU A 56 0.50 -0.85 -29.56
C LEU A 56 1.83 -1.60 -29.35
N LYS A 57 1.80 -2.77 -28.68
CA LYS A 57 2.98 -3.63 -28.52
C LYS A 57 3.46 -4.18 -29.86
N VAL A 58 2.57 -4.73 -30.69
CA VAL A 58 2.92 -5.23 -32.03
C VAL A 58 3.56 -4.12 -32.88
N TYR A 59 3.00 -2.90 -32.82
CA TYR A 59 3.57 -1.77 -33.53
C TYR A 59 4.94 -1.33 -32.97
N LEU A 60 5.11 -1.37 -31.66
CA LEU A 60 6.41 -1.10 -31.04
C LEU A 60 7.46 -2.16 -31.39
N ASP A 61 7.06 -3.44 -31.44
CA ASP A 61 7.95 -4.54 -31.79
C ASP A 61 8.43 -4.41 -33.25
N SER A 62 7.57 -3.97 -34.17
CA SER A 62 7.97 -3.71 -35.55
C SER A 62 8.94 -2.53 -35.67
N LEU A 63 8.74 -1.46 -34.89
CA LEU A 63 9.69 -0.34 -34.79
C LEU A 63 11.00 -0.77 -34.11
N GLY A 64 10.95 -1.75 -33.21
CA GLY A 64 12.09 -2.27 -32.46
C GLY A 64 13.17 -2.87 -33.36
N ILE A 65 12.79 -3.49 -34.48
CA ILE A 65 13.75 -4.03 -35.47
C ILE A 65 14.59 -2.88 -36.06
N SER A 66 13.95 -1.83 -36.57
CA SER A 66 14.67 -0.66 -37.09
C SER A 66 15.45 0.10 -36.02
N PHE A 67 14.99 0.05 -34.77
CA PHE A 67 15.71 0.63 -33.64
C PHE A 67 17.03 -0.11 -33.34
N LEU A 68 17.07 -1.43 -33.46
CA LEU A 68 18.31 -2.20 -33.30
C LEU A 68 19.34 -1.83 -34.38
N ASP A 69 18.93 -1.68 -35.64
CA ASP A 69 19.83 -1.23 -36.72
C ASP A 69 20.42 0.17 -36.43
N ILE A 70 19.62 1.06 -35.82
CA ILE A 70 20.06 2.40 -35.41
C ILE A 70 21.06 2.32 -34.24
N LEU A 71 20.86 1.40 -33.29
CA LEU A 71 21.80 1.18 -32.18
C LEU A 71 23.15 0.64 -32.68
N ASP A 72 23.14 -0.30 -33.62
CA ASP A 72 24.36 -0.86 -34.21
C ASP A 72 25.18 0.23 -34.91
N LYS A 73 24.51 1.08 -35.71
CA LYS A 73 25.11 2.27 -36.34
C LYS A 73 25.76 3.24 -35.35
N MET A 74 25.11 3.48 -34.21
CA MET A 74 25.68 4.30 -33.14
C MET A 74 26.92 3.65 -32.51
N GLY A 75 26.92 2.33 -32.36
CA GLY A 75 28.10 1.56 -31.89
C GLY A 75 29.30 1.68 -32.84
N GLU A 76 29.04 1.81 -34.15
CA GLU A 76 30.06 2.01 -35.18
C GLU A 76 30.51 3.49 -35.33
N ASN A 77 30.02 4.41 -34.49
CA ASN A 77 30.25 5.86 -34.58
C ASN A 77 29.78 6.50 -35.91
N THR A 78 28.81 5.89 -36.59
CA THR A 78 28.22 6.47 -37.80
C THR A 78 27.20 7.56 -37.43
N PRO A 79 27.21 8.74 -38.08
CA PRO A 79 26.28 9.81 -37.77
C PRO A 79 24.86 9.43 -38.22
N LEU A 80 23.88 9.60 -37.32
CA LEU A 80 22.48 9.33 -37.61
C LEU A 80 21.86 10.41 -38.50
N THR A 81 21.05 9.98 -39.46
CA THR A 81 20.22 10.84 -40.30
C THR A 81 19.04 11.43 -39.51
N GLY A 82 18.44 12.51 -40.01
CA GLY A 82 17.26 13.11 -39.37
C GLY A 82 16.06 12.15 -39.28
N GLY A 83 15.90 11.25 -40.25
CA GLY A 83 14.86 10.21 -40.22
C GLY A 83 15.07 9.19 -39.10
N GLU A 84 16.32 8.78 -38.87
CA GLU A 84 16.68 7.85 -37.79
C GLU A 84 16.47 8.48 -36.42
N TRP A 85 16.80 9.77 -36.24
CA TRP A 85 16.48 10.51 -35.01
C TRP A 85 14.98 10.58 -34.72
N ASN A 86 14.16 10.76 -35.75
CA ASN A 86 12.70 10.76 -35.61
C ASN A 86 12.17 9.38 -35.21
N LEU A 87 12.68 8.30 -35.83
CA LEU A 87 12.28 6.92 -35.49
C LEU A 87 12.69 6.58 -34.05
N PHE A 88 13.93 6.90 -33.67
CA PHE A 88 14.44 6.75 -32.30
C PHE A 88 13.53 7.45 -31.29
N SER A 89 13.24 8.73 -31.52
CA SER A 89 12.38 9.52 -30.63
C SER A 89 10.96 8.97 -30.55
N LEU A 90 10.39 8.53 -31.67
CA LEU A 90 9.07 7.91 -31.73
C LEU A 90 9.02 6.60 -30.95
N PHE A 91 10.02 5.73 -31.12
CA PHE A 91 10.12 4.47 -30.40
C PHE A 91 10.18 4.69 -28.89
N PHE A 92 11.00 5.63 -28.41
CA PHE A 92 11.06 5.99 -26.99
C PHE A 92 9.75 6.56 -26.47
N LEU A 93 9.13 7.49 -27.18
CA LEU A 93 7.86 8.11 -26.78
C LEU A 93 6.74 7.07 -26.66
N LEU A 94 6.64 6.17 -27.64
CA LEU A 94 5.63 5.11 -27.64
C LEU A 94 5.88 4.07 -26.55
N ASN A 95 7.13 3.67 -26.30
CA ASN A 95 7.45 2.79 -25.18
C ASN A 95 7.10 3.44 -23.84
N PHE A 96 7.41 4.73 -23.69
CA PHE A 96 7.08 5.48 -22.50
C PHE A 96 5.56 5.60 -22.29
N ALA A 97 4.81 5.87 -23.36
CA ALA A 97 3.35 5.88 -23.35
C ALA A 97 2.77 4.49 -23.02
N LEU A 98 3.35 3.41 -23.55
CA LEU A 98 2.95 2.03 -23.25
C LEU A 98 3.11 1.73 -21.76
N ILE A 99 4.28 2.02 -21.18
CA ILE A 99 4.56 1.81 -19.76
C ILE A 99 3.59 2.64 -18.89
N PHE A 100 3.34 3.89 -19.29
CA PHE A 100 2.37 4.74 -18.60
C PHE A 100 0.97 4.14 -18.58
N LEU A 101 0.46 3.70 -19.72
CA LEU A 101 -0.88 3.10 -19.84
C LEU A 101 -0.99 1.82 -19.02
N GLN A 102 0.04 0.96 -19.05
CA GLN A 102 0.09 -0.26 -18.21
C GLN A 102 0.02 0.09 -16.72
N ASN A 103 0.81 1.07 -16.28
CA ASN A 103 0.83 1.52 -14.88
C ASN A 103 -0.50 2.17 -14.48
N LEU A 104 -1.14 2.91 -15.38
CA LEU A 104 -2.45 3.54 -15.15
C LEU A 104 -3.54 2.49 -14.95
N ILE A 105 -3.65 1.52 -15.87
CA ILE A 105 -4.62 0.42 -15.77
C ILE A 105 -4.38 -0.37 -14.48
N GLY A 106 -3.13 -0.75 -14.22
CA GLY A 106 -2.73 -1.47 -13.02
C GLY A 106 -3.09 -0.72 -11.73
N ALA A 107 -2.71 0.55 -11.62
CA ALA A 107 -2.94 1.34 -10.42
C ALA A 107 -4.44 1.54 -10.12
N ILE A 108 -5.27 1.77 -11.13
CA ILE A 108 -6.72 1.90 -10.95
C ILE A 108 -7.30 0.61 -10.38
N ILE A 109 -7.04 -0.53 -11.02
CA ILE A 109 -7.64 -1.81 -10.62
C ILE A 109 -7.07 -2.28 -9.27
N ILE A 110 -5.77 -2.15 -9.05
CA ILE A 110 -5.13 -2.52 -7.78
C ILE A 110 -5.65 -1.63 -6.64
N THR A 111 -5.89 -0.33 -6.88
CA THR A 111 -6.49 0.55 -5.86
C THR A 111 -7.88 0.07 -5.48
N ILE A 112 -8.72 -0.31 -6.46
CA ILE A 112 -10.04 -0.89 -6.21
C ILE A 112 -9.91 -2.19 -5.40
N ALA A 113 -8.96 -3.06 -5.79
CA ALA A 113 -8.69 -4.32 -5.12
C ALA A 113 -8.31 -4.11 -3.64
N MET A 114 -7.40 -3.17 -3.37
CA MET A 114 -6.98 -2.82 -2.01
C MET A 114 -8.15 -2.26 -1.18
N CYS A 115 -8.92 -1.33 -1.74
CA CYS A 115 -10.11 -0.76 -1.13
C CYS A 115 -11.15 -1.85 -0.76
N SER A 116 -11.31 -2.85 -1.61
CA SER A 116 -12.29 -3.92 -1.41
C SER A 116 -12.01 -4.82 -0.20
N VAL A 117 -10.75 -4.93 0.23
CA VAL A 117 -10.33 -5.82 1.32
C VAL A 117 -9.82 -5.08 2.57
N SER A 118 -9.51 -3.79 2.45
CA SER A 118 -8.85 -3.00 3.49
C SER A 118 -9.67 -2.90 4.78
N ASN A 119 -10.97 -2.63 4.68
CA ASN A 119 -11.85 -2.50 5.84
C ASN A 119 -11.99 -3.82 6.60
N TYR A 120 -12.15 -4.94 5.87
CA TYR A 120 -12.16 -6.28 6.46
C TYR A 120 -10.87 -6.55 7.23
N LEU A 121 -9.72 -6.30 6.61
CA LEU A 121 -8.41 -6.54 7.23
C LEU A 121 -8.19 -5.66 8.46
N TYR A 122 -8.55 -4.38 8.38
CA TYR A 122 -8.45 -3.46 9.50
C TYR A 122 -9.32 -3.91 10.68
N ASN A 123 -10.58 -4.30 10.43
CA ASN A 123 -11.49 -4.77 11.48
C ASN A 123 -10.99 -6.09 12.10
N LYS A 124 -10.47 -7.02 11.30
CA LYS A 124 -9.85 -8.25 11.83
C LYS A 124 -8.56 -7.96 12.60
N GLN A 125 -7.74 -7.01 12.15
CA GLN A 125 -6.61 -6.52 12.92
C GLN A 125 -7.06 -5.87 14.24
N MET A 126 -8.27 -5.30 14.31
CA MET A 126 -8.86 -4.78 15.55
C MET A 126 -9.69 -5.82 16.34
N GLN A 127 -9.68 -7.11 15.95
CA GLN A 127 -10.51 -8.19 16.55
C GLN A 127 -12.01 -7.85 16.59
N ILE A 128 -12.47 -7.07 15.62
CA ILE A 128 -13.90 -6.81 15.41
C ILE A 128 -14.40 -7.90 14.48
N ASP A 129 -15.44 -8.61 14.90
CA ASP A 129 -16.03 -9.66 14.09
C ASP A 129 -16.92 -9.08 13.00
N VAL A 130 -16.33 -8.98 11.81
CA VAL A 130 -17.01 -8.60 10.58
C VAL A 130 -16.97 -9.75 9.57
N SER A 131 -18.05 -9.90 8.81
CA SER A 131 -18.08 -10.79 7.65
C SER A 131 -17.34 -10.17 6.47
N PHE A 132 -16.65 -10.99 5.69
CA PHE A 132 -15.90 -10.52 4.52
C PHE A 132 -16.82 -9.86 3.50
N PHE A 133 -17.94 -10.51 3.17
CA PHE A 133 -18.86 -10.05 2.13
C PHE A 133 -19.53 -8.70 2.46
N SER A 134 -19.86 -8.45 3.73
CA SER A 134 -20.43 -7.16 4.14
C SER A 134 -19.40 -6.03 4.02
N SER A 135 -18.15 -6.30 4.42
CA SER A 135 -17.02 -5.36 4.28
C SER A 135 -16.67 -5.10 2.82
N PHE A 136 -16.71 -6.13 1.98
CA PHE A 136 -16.47 -6.03 0.54
C PHE A 136 -17.55 -5.20 -0.14
N LYS A 137 -18.83 -5.45 0.15
CA LYS A 137 -19.95 -4.67 -0.42
C LYS A 137 -19.89 -3.20 0.01
N SER A 138 -19.59 -2.92 1.29
CA SER A 138 -19.51 -1.54 1.80
C SER A 138 -18.32 -0.76 1.24
N ALA A 139 -17.28 -1.45 0.75
CA ALA A 139 -16.13 -0.81 0.13
C ALA A 139 -16.49 -0.06 -1.16
N PHE A 140 -17.53 -0.48 -1.89
CA PHE A 140 -17.98 0.14 -3.13
C PHE A 140 -18.98 1.28 -2.87
N ASN A 141 -18.51 2.33 -2.22
CA ASN A 141 -19.29 3.55 -1.99
C ASN A 141 -18.81 4.70 -2.91
N ARG A 142 -19.58 5.78 -3.03
CA ARG A 142 -19.22 6.94 -3.88
C ARG A 142 -17.87 7.57 -3.50
N LYS A 143 -17.37 7.40 -2.28
CA LYS A 143 -16.09 7.97 -1.83
C LYS A 143 -14.89 7.22 -2.43
N ILE A 144 -15.06 5.99 -2.93
CA ILE A 144 -13.97 5.22 -3.56
C ILE A 144 -13.37 5.96 -4.78
N PHE A 145 -14.19 6.74 -5.50
CA PHE A 145 -13.74 7.52 -6.66
C PHE A 145 -12.62 8.51 -6.30
N ILE A 146 -12.64 9.08 -5.09
CA ILE A 146 -11.57 9.98 -4.62
C ILE A 146 -10.27 9.19 -4.44
N VAL A 147 -10.36 7.97 -3.91
CA VAL A 147 -9.19 7.10 -3.72
C VAL A 147 -8.62 6.68 -5.08
N ILE A 148 -9.47 6.31 -6.04
CA ILE A 148 -9.09 5.97 -7.41
C ILE A 148 -8.44 7.18 -8.11
N LEU A 149 -8.99 8.39 -7.95
CA LEU A 149 -8.41 9.59 -8.55
C LEU A 149 -6.99 9.85 -8.01
N ILE A 150 -6.80 9.75 -6.70
CA ILE A 150 -5.51 10.06 -6.06
C ILE A 150 -4.48 8.94 -6.27
N LEU A 151 -4.83 7.70 -5.95
CA LEU A 151 -3.89 6.56 -6.00
C LEU A 151 -3.91 5.82 -7.33
N GLY A 152 -5.02 5.83 -8.06
CA GLY A 152 -5.14 5.19 -9.36
C GLY A 152 -4.67 6.06 -10.53
N ILE A 153 -4.89 7.39 -10.48
CA ILE A 153 -4.58 8.30 -11.60
C ILE A 153 -3.37 9.19 -11.28
N PHE A 154 -3.43 9.97 -10.20
CA PHE A 154 -2.35 10.92 -9.88
C PHE A 154 -1.03 10.23 -9.53
N LEU A 155 -1.05 9.01 -9.00
CA LEU A 155 0.16 8.27 -8.68
C LEU A 155 0.93 7.81 -9.94
N PRO A 156 0.31 7.14 -10.95
CA PRO A 156 0.94 6.89 -12.24
C PRO A 156 1.32 8.17 -12.99
N LEU A 157 0.45 9.19 -13.00
CA LEU A 157 0.75 10.48 -13.65
C LEU A 157 1.96 11.15 -13.01
N GLY A 158 2.04 11.11 -11.69
CA GLY A 158 3.21 11.53 -10.93
C GLY A 158 4.45 10.78 -11.42
N SER A 159 4.40 9.45 -11.42
CA SER A 159 5.53 8.61 -11.85
C SER A 159 5.94 8.84 -13.30
N PHE A 160 4.99 9.19 -14.18
CA PHE A 160 5.22 9.51 -15.58
C PHE A 160 5.91 10.86 -15.77
N LEU A 161 5.52 11.88 -15.00
CA LEU A 161 6.18 13.18 -15.09
C LEU A 161 7.55 13.15 -14.42
N LEU A 162 7.59 12.75 -13.15
CA LEU A 162 8.79 12.66 -12.32
C LEU A 162 8.56 11.63 -11.20
N MET A 163 9.51 10.72 -10.99
CA MET A 163 9.38 9.68 -9.96
C MET A 163 9.12 10.25 -8.54
N PHE A 164 9.70 11.42 -8.22
CA PHE A 164 9.62 12.04 -6.89
C PHE A 164 8.20 12.44 -6.44
N PRO A 165 7.38 13.16 -7.25
CA PRO A 165 5.96 13.37 -6.96
C PRO A 165 5.18 12.10 -6.61
N SER A 166 5.43 10.99 -7.32
CA SER A 166 4.77 9.72 -7.05
C SER A 166 5.05 9.20 -5.64
N ILE A 167 6.31 9.24 -5.21
CA ILE A 167 6.74 8.82 -3.87
C ILE A 167 6.04 9.65 -2.79
N ILE A 168 5.94 10.97 -2.99
CA ILE A 168 5.24 11.86 -2.05
C ILE A 168 3.76 11.52 -1.98
N ILE A 169 3.09 11.40 -3.13
CA ILE A 169 1.66 11.06 -3.21
C ILE A 169 1.42 9.72 -2.49
N PHE A 170 2.21 8.71 -2.81
CA PHE A 170 2.12 7.40 -2.19
C PHE A 170 2.26 7.47 -0.66
N ALA A 171 3.34 8.07 -0.16
CA ALA A 171 3.63 8.08 1.26
C ALA A 171 2.59 8.83 2.11
N PHE A 172 2.01 9.90 1.59
CA PHE A 172 1.00 10.69 2.32
C PHE A 172 -0.42 10.15 2.16
N PHE A 173 -0.74 9.49 1.05
CA PHE A 173 -2.12 9.14 0.70
C PHE A 173 -2.41 7.65 0.64
N ILE A 174 -1.44 6.74 0.81
CA ILE A 174 -1.72 5.29 0.78
C ILE A 174 -2.81 4.87 1.80
N PHE A 175 -2.89 5.54 2.95
CA PHE A 175 -3.90 5.22 3.96
C PHE A 175 -5.31 5.68 3.60
N LEU A 176 -5.50 6.41 2.49
CA LEU A 176 -6.83 6.67 1.95
C LEU A 176 -7.61 5.38 1.69
N VAL A 177 -6.90 4.31 1.32
CA VAL A 177 -7.46 2.97 1.13
C VAL A 177 -8.19 2.46 2.39
N PHE A 178 -7.81 2.91 3.58
CA PHE A 178 -8.48 2.56 4.83
C PHE A 178 -9.45 3.65 5.27
N THR A 179 -9.07 4.93 5.20
CA THR A 179 -9.84 6.01 5.83
C THR A 179 -11.11 6.40 5.08
N TYR A 180 -11.20 6.13 3.78
CA TYR A 180 -12.36 6.54 2.98
C TYR A 180 -13.69 5.87 3.42
N ASN A 181 -13.60 4.68 4.01
CA ASN A 181 -14.74 3.88 4.44
C ASN A 181 -14.92 3.84 5.97
N ILE A 182 -14.19 4.66 6.73
CA ILE A 182 -14.37 4.76 8.18
C ILE A 182 -15.56 5.67 8.51
N GLU A 183 -16.50 5.14 9.27
CA GLU A 183 -17.66 5.88 9.77
C GLU A 183 -17.20 7.04 10.67
N GLY A 184 -17.80 8.22 10.48
CA GLY A 184 -17.48 9.44 11.26
C GLY A 184 -16.29 10.27 10.75
N ALA A 185 -15.50 9.78 9.78
CA ALA A 185 -14.44 10.59 9.19
C ALA A 185 -15.02 11.64 8.21
N GLY A 186 -15.25 12.86 8.70
CA GLY A 186 -15.81 13.96 7.89
C GLY A 186 -14.94 14.32 6.67
N LYS A 187 -13.61 14.22 6.78
CA LYS A 187 -12.64 14.52 5.70
C LYS A 187 -11.59 13.41 5.55
N PRO A 188 -11.83 12.38 4.73
CA PRO A 188 -10.98 11.17 4.66
C PRO A 188 -9.54 11.46 4.18
N ILE A 189 -9.37 12.45 3.29
CA ILE A 189 -8.06 12.89 2.78
C ILE A 189 -7.20 13.49 3.88
N SER A 190 -7.77 14.43 4.65
CA SER A 190 -7.08 15.05 5.78
C SER A 190 -6.74 14.00 6.83
N GLU A 191 -7.65 13.07 7.07
CA GLU A 191 -7.47 11.98 8.03
C GLU A 191 -6.30 11.07 7.66
N ALA A 192 -6.24 10.59 6.41
CA ALA A 192 -5.15 9.77 5.90
C ALA A 192 -3.79 10.48 6.01
N ARG A 193 -3.73 11.75 5.59
CA ARG A 193 -2.51 12.56 5.66
C ARG A 193 -2.05 12.74 7.11
N ASN A 194 -2.98 13.00 8.03
CA ASN A 194 -2.67 13.18 9.44
C ASN A 194 -2.14 11.89 10.09
N ILE A 195 -2.67 10.73 9.71
CA ILE A 195 -2.17 9.42 10.18
C ILE A 195 -0.78 9.11 9.59
N ALA A 196 -0.55 9.46 8.32
CA ALA A 196 0.73 9.25 7.66
C ALA A 196 1.84 10.23 8.13
N LYS A 197 1.46 11.39 8.67
CA LYS A 197 2.40 12.44 9.09
C LYS A 197 3.36 11.91 10.16
N GLY A 198 4.66 12.06 9.91
CA GLY A 198 5.72 11.56 10.80
C GLY A 198 6.04 10.07 10.66
N ALA A 199 5.34 9.35 9.77
CA ALA A 199 5.58 7.94 9.47
C ALA A 199 6.04 7.69 8.01
N PHE A 200 6.41 8.74 7.28
CA PHE A 200 6.83 8.69 5.87
C PHE A 200 7.79 7.52 5.58
N TRP A 201 8.92 7.45 6.30
CA TRP A 201 9.92 6.40 6.11
C TRP A 201 9.43 4.99 6.44
N LYS A 202 8.45 4.85 7.35
CA LYS A 202 7.85 3.55 7.65
C LYS A 202 6.93 3.08 6.53
N VAL A 203 6.17 4.00 5.94
CA VAL A 203 5.31 3.71 4.77
C VAL A 203 6.17 3.28 3.58
N ILE A 204 7.21 4.05 3.27
CA ILE A 204 8.18 3.70 2.22
C ILE A 204 8.90 2.38 2.55
N GLY A 205 9.27 2.16 3.82
CA GLY A 205 9.88 0.92 4.27
C GLY A 205 8.99 -0.31 4.04
N VAL A 206 7.68 -0.22 4.30
CA VAL A 206 6.73 -1.31 4.01
C VAL A 206 6.67 -1.60 2.51
N PHE A 207 6.64 -0.56 1.67
CA PHE A 207 6.62 -0.71 0.23
C PHE A 207 7.90 -1.36 -0.31
N ILE A 208 9.08 -0.85 0.08
CA ILE A 208 10.38 -1.39 -0.34
C ILE A 208 10.52 -2.85 0.12
N PHE A 209 10.18 -3.14 1.37
CA PHE A 209 10.26 -4.49 1.91
C PHE A 209 9.36 -5.47 1.13
N ASN A 210 8.12 -5.08 0.85
CA ASN A 210 7.20 -5.87 0.03
C ASN A 210 7.73 -6.06 -1.40
N PHE A 211 8.25 -4.99 -2.01
CA PHE A 211 8.80 -5.03 -3.35
C PHE A 211 9.98 -6.00 -3.45
N ILE A 212 10.96 -5.92 -2.53
CA ILE A 212 12.11 -6.83 -2.49
C ILE A 212 11.64 -8.27 -2.31
N PHE A 213 10.69 -8.51 -1.39
CA PHE A 213 10.19 -9.87 -1.14
C PHE A 213 9.55 -10.48 -2.39
N ILE A 214 8.66 -9.74 -3.06
CA ILE A 214 8.00 -10.19 -4.29
C ILE A 214 9.03 -10.34 -5.44
N PHE A 215 9.96 -9.41 -5.57
CA PHE A 215 11.02 -9.46 -6.59
C PHE A 215 11.88 -10.72 -6.45
N VAL A 216 12.36 -11.02 -5.24
CA VAL A 216 13.16 -12.23 -4.98
C VAL A 216 12.34 -13.50 -5.27
N ALA A 217 11.10 -13.57 -4.80
CA ALA A 217 10.24 -14.72 -5.06
C ALA A 217 9.94 -14.91 -6.56
N SER A 218 9.69 -13.81 -7.28
CA SER A 218 9.44 -13.82 -8.72
C SER A 218 10.67 -14.27 -9.50
N SER A 219 11.86 -13.77 -9.14
CA SER A 219 13.12 -14.19 -9.75
C SER A 219 13.39 -15.68 -9.55
N ILE A 220 13.20 -16.21 -8.34
CA ILE A 220 13.35 -17.66 -8.06
C ILE A 220 12.36 -18.47 -8.91
N TYR A 221 11.11 -18.04 -8.97
CA TYR A 221 10.09 -18.71 -9.76
C TYR A 221 10.40 -18.69 -11.25
N ASN A 222 10.86 -17.57 -11.80
CA ASN A 222 11.24 -17.47 -13.21
C ASN A 222 12.45 -18.38 -13.52
N ILE A 223 13.44 -18.47 -12.63
CA ILE A 223 14.55 -19.43 -12.77
C ILE A 223 14.01 -20.87 -12.83
N VAL A 224 13.06 -21.20 -11.95
CA VAL A 224 12.42 -22.54 -11.95
C VAL A 224 11.65 -22.76 -13.25
N LEU A 225 10.84 -21.79 -13.68
CA LEU A 225 10.11 -21.88 -14.95
C LEU A 225 11.07 -22.09 -16.12
N ASP A 226 12.15 -21.32 -16.20
CA ASP A 226 13.13 -21.43 -17.28
C ASP A 226 13.78 -22.83 -17.28
N LEU A 227 14.14 -23.36 -16.12
CA LEU A 227 14.72 -24.70 -15.99
C LEU A 227 13.76 -25.83 -16.39
N PHE A 228 12.47 -25.72 -16.04
CA PHE A 228 11.50 -26.79 -16.29
C PHE A 228 10.74 -26.65 -17.62
N LEU A 229 10.56 -25.43 -18.13
CA LEU A 229 9.79 -25.17 -19.34
C LEU A 229 10.65 -25.02 -20.60
N ASN A 230 12.00 -24.90 -20.53
CA ASN A 230 12.83 -25.12 -21.73
C ASN A 230 14.35 -25.30 -21.51
N PRO A 231 14.98 -26.34 -22.10
CA PRO A 231 16.41 -26.31 -22.45
C PRO A 231 16.74 -25.43 -23.69
N SER A 232 15.74 -24.85 -24.37
CA SER A 232 15.93 -23.89 -25.48
C SER A 232 15.02 -22.65 -25.33
N SER A 233 15.41 -21.72 -24.46
CA SER A 233 14.71 -20.45 -24.19
C SER A 233 14.19 -19.68 -25.44
N VAL A 234 14.78 -19.95 -26.60
CA VAL A 234 14.39 -19.42 -27.93
C VAL A 234 12.99 -19.87 -28.37
N ALA A 235 12.55 -21.10 -28.10
CA ALA A 235 11.24 -21.57 -28.58
C ALA A 235 10.08 -20.90 -27.83
N PHE A 236 10.29 -20.52 -26.56
CA PHE A 236 9.24 -19.90 -25.74
C PHE A 236 9.03 -18.43 -26.13
N SER A 237 10.10 -17.68 -26.38
CA SER A 237 10.02 -16.30 -26.89
C SER A 237 9.48 -16.24 -28.31
N PHE A 238 9.86 -17.19 -29.17
CA PHE A 238 9.32 -17.30 -30.54
C PHE A 238 7.80 -17.52 -30.54
N ASN A 239 7.30 -18.40 -29.67
CA ASN A 239 5.87 -18.65 -29.54
C ASN A 239 5.10 -17.43 -29.03
N TYR A 240 5.66 -16.64 -28.12
CA TYR A 240 5.02 -15.41 -27.65
C TYR A 240 4.83 -14.39 -28.79
N ASN A 241 5.87 -14.15 -29.60
CA ASN A 241 5.78 -13.24 -30.75
C ASN A 241 4.78 -13.74 -31.81
N LEU A 242 4.70 -15.06 -32.00
CA LEU A 242 3.69 -15.68 -32.87
C LEU A 242 2.27 -15.46 -32.32
N TRP A 243 2.04 -15.63 -31.02
CA TRP A 243 0.72 -15.39 -30.42
C TRP A 243 0.34 -13.91 -30.44
N LEU A 244 1.33 -13.03 -30.31
CA LEU A 244 1.13 -11.59 -30.40
C LEU A 244 0.70 -11.18 -31.82
N SER A 245 1.40 -11.66 -32.85
CA SER A 245 1.08 -11.38 -34.26
C SER A 245 -0.25 -12.01 -34.72
N THR A 246 -0.59 -13.19 -34.22
CA THR A 246 -1.86 -13.87 -34.52
C THR A 246 -3.03 -13.41 -33.63
N ARG A 247 -2.81 -12.49 -32.69
CA ARG A 247 -3.80 -12.02 -31.71
C ARG A 247 -4.49 -13.16 -30.96
N ASN A 248 -3.73 -14.21 -30.60
CA ASN A 248 -4.24 -15.31 -29.80
C ASN A 248 -4.37 -14.88 -28.31
N TYR A 249 -5.37 -14.03 -28.03
CA TYR A 249 -5.58 -13.43 -26.71
C TYR A 249 -5.67 -14.45 -25.57
N PRO A 250 -6.37 -15.60 -25.69
CA PRO A 250 -6.41 -16.60 -24.63
C PRO A 250 -5.02 -17.10 -24.24
N MET A 251 -4.16 -17.38 -25.22
CA MET A 251 -2.80 -17.86 -24.96
C MET A 251 -1.91 -16.78 -24.37
N LEU A 252 -2.04 -15.53 -24.84
CA LEU A 252 -1.34 -14.37 -24.26
C LEU A 252 -1.75 -14.16 -22.79
N ILE A 253 -3.04 -14.29 -22.47
CA ILE A 253 -3.55 -14.17 -21.10
C ILE A 253 -3.01 -15.30 -20.23
N LEU A 254 -3.07 -16.54 -20.69
CA LEU A 254 -2.56 -17.70 -19.97
C LEU A 254 -1.05 -17.56 -19.68
N TYR A 255 -0.29 -17.17 -20.71
CA TYR A 255 1.15 -16.89 -20.60
C TYR A 255 1.42 -15.82 -19.55
N GLN A 256 0.70 -14.69 -19.61
CA GLN A 256 0.91 -13.59 -18.68
C GLN A 256 0.48 -13.95 -17.25
N ILE A 257 -0.56 -14.78 -17.07
CA ILE A 257 -0.94 -15.34 -15.76
C ILE A 257 0.18 -16.23 -15.22
N LEU A 258 0.74 -17.11 -16.06
CA LEU A 258 1.81 -18.02 -15.65
C LEU A 258 3.05 -17.26 -15.18
N ILE A 259 3.49 -16.24 -15.93
CA ILE A 259 4.66 -15.43 -15.57
C ILE A 259 4.39 -14.55 -14.33
N ASN A 260 3.15 -14.10 -14.14
CA ASN A 260 2.77 -13.28 -12.98
C ASN A 260 2.24 -14.10 -11.81
N LEU A 261 2.40 -15.42 -11.80
CA LEU A 261 1.81 -16.29 -10.77
C LEU A 261 2.26 -15.89 -9.36
N VAL A 262 3.54 -15.60 -9.17
CA VAL A 262 4.06 -15.14 -7.86
C VAL A 262 3.44 -13.81 -7.45
N ASN A 263 3.32 -12.86 -8.38
CA ASN A 263 2.69 -11.57 -8.12
C ASN A 263 1.23 -11.74 -7.69
N ILE A 264 0.50 -12.66 -8.35
CA ILE A 264 -0.89 -13.01 -8.00
C ILE A 264 -0.95 -13.62 -6.60
N ILE A 265 -0.12 -14.62 -6.31
CA ILE A 265 -0.07 -15.35 -5.04
C ILE A 265 0.28 -14.42 -3.88
N LEU A 266 1.21 -13.48 -4.08
CA LEU A 266 1.70 -12.56 -3.06
C LEU A 266 1.00 -11.21 -3.04
N ALA A 267 0.05 -10.94 -3.95
CA ALA A 267 -0.72 -9.69 -3.97
C ALA A 267 -1.32 -9.29 -2.60
N PRO A 268 -1.83 -10.22 -1.76
CA PRO A 268 -2.37 -9.84 -0.46
C PRO A 268 -1.32 -9.34 0.56
N LEU A 269 -0.03 -9.59 0.34
CA LEU A 269 1.02 -9.27 1.30
C LEU A 269 1.10 -7.77 1.58
N PHE A 270 1.11 -6.96 0.52
CA PHE A 270 1.26 -5.51 0.64
C PHE A 270 0.15 -4.87 1.48
N ILE A 271 -1.10 -5.28 1.23
CA ILE A 271 -2.25 -4.73 1.97
C ILE A 271 -2.25 -5.19 3.43
N CYS A 272 -1.78 -6.41 3.74
CA CYS A 272 -1.65 -6.89 5.12
C CYS A 272 -0.58 -6.11 5.89
N LEU A 273 0.60 -5.91 5.29
CA LEU A 273 1.66 -5.09 5.86
C LEU A 273 1.19 -3.65 6.09
N SER A 274 0.54 -3.05 5.08
CA SER A 274 -0.03 -1.70 5.17
C SER A 274 -1.11 -1.59 6.25
N THR A 275 -1.95 -2.61 6.40
CA THR A 275 -3.00 -2.66 7.45
C THR A 275 -2.39 -2.65 8.84
N SER A 276 -1.36 -3.46 9.08
CA SER A 276 -0.68 -3.52 10.37
C SER A 276 -0.07 -2.17 10.75
N LEU A 277 0.59 -1.50 9.79
CA LEU A 277 1.15 -0.17 9.98
C LEU A 277 0.05 0.88 10.23
N PHE A 278 -1.01 0.85 9.43
CA PHE A 278 -2.15 1.75 9.58
C PHE A 278 -2.79 1.61 10.96
N ALA A 279 -3.05 0.39 11.41
CA ALA A 279 -3.63 0.11 12.72
C ALA A 279 -2.80 0.72 13.85
N THR A 280 -1.48 0.48 13.85
CA THR A 280 -0.57 1.06 14.86
C THR A 280 -0.55 2.59 14.82
N LEU A 281 -0.48 3.21 13.64
CA LEU A 281 -0.43 4.66 13.51
C LEU A 281 -1.76 5.30 13.93
N LYS A 282 -2.88 4.70 13.53
CA LYS A 282 -4.21 5.16 13.94
C LYS A 282 -4.39 5.07 15.45
N THR A 283 -4.02 3.95 16.10
CA THR A 283 -4.11 3.87 17.57
C THR A 283 -3.26 4.91 18.30
N ARG A 284 -2.07 5.23 17.76
CA ARG A 284 -1.24 6.31 18.32
C ARG A 284 -1.91 7.67 18.18
N LYS A 285 -2.62 7.90 17.06
CA LYS A 285 -3.38 9.12 16.81
C LYS A 285 -4.53 9.26 17.79
N ASP A 286 -5.34 8.22 17.91
CA ASP A 286 -6.55 8.22 18.73
C ASP A 286 -6.23 8.43 20.22
N LEU A 287 -5.01 8.08 20.66
CA LEU A 287 -4.51 8.31 22.01
C LEU A 287 -3.74 9.63 22.17
N GLY A 288 -3.68 10.49 21.15
CA GLY A 288 -3.04 11.80 21.20
C GLY A 288 -1.50 11.78 21.19
N LEU A 289 -0.86 10.62 20.94
CA LEU A 289 0.59 10.46 21.07
C LEU A 289 1.40 10.96 19.85
N ILE A 290 0.73 11.34 18.75
CA ILE A 290 1.42 11.71 17.49
C ILE A 290 2.18 13.05 17.59
N TYR A 291 1.91 13.88 18.60
CA TYR A 291 2.51 15.21 18.72
C TYR A 291 3.66 15.35 19.73
N GLN A 292 4.10 14.29 20.40
CA GLN A 292 5.21 14.39 21.38
C GLN A 292 6.59 13.98 20.84
N ARG A 293 6.85 14.12 19.52
CA ARG A 293 8.21 13.95 18.99
C ARG A 293 8.89 15.30 18.84
N THR A 294 9.92 15.49 19.66
CA THR A 294 10.94 16.56 19.65
C THR A 294 10.49 17.96 20.06
N ARG A 295 10.30 18.16 21.38
CA ARG A 295 10.82 19.33 22.09
C ARG A 295 11.41 18.86 23.42
N ASP A 296 12.74 18.89 23.46
CA ASP A 296 13.65 18.87 24.60
C ASP A 296 13.59 17.74 25.66
N PRO A 297 14.75 17.13 26.02
CA PRO A 297 14.90 16.36 27.25
C PRO A 297 15.01 17.29 28.48
N ILE A 298 14.29 18.41 28.50
CA ILE A 298 14.24 19.33 29.65
C ILE A 298 13.03 19.04 30.54
N HIS A 299 12.03 18.28 30.08
CA HIS A 299 10.83 17.99 30.88
C HIS A 299 10.93 16.78 31.84
N THR A 300 12.11 16.21 32.04
CA THR A 300 12.35 15.38 33.24
C THR A 300 12.34 16.21 34.54
N ARG A 301 12.20 17.54 34.46
CA ARG A 301 12.00 18.43 35.62
C ARG A 301 10.63 19.11 35.71
N LEU A 302 9.65 18.78 34.85
CA LEU A 302 8.28 19.34 34.97
C LEU A 302 7.19 18.31 35.27
N ILE A 303 7.56 17.05 35.54
CA ILE A 303 6.67 16.05 36.18
C ILE A 303 6.92 16.03 37.70
N GLU A 304 7.49 17.10 38.26
CA GLU A 304 7.62 17.30 39.71
C GLU A 304 6.47 18.11 40.31
N GLU A 305 5.56 18.70 39.52
CA GLU A 305 4.51 19.59 40.06
C GLU A 305 3.08 19.31 39.57
N LEU A 306 2.80 18.13 38.99
CA LEU A 306 1.42 17.67 38.96
C LEU A 306 1.09 17.07 40.33
N PRO A 307 0.13 17.64 41.10
CA PRO A 307 -0.18 17.16 42.43
C PRO A 307 -0.51 15.67 42.36
N ARG A 308 0.33 14.87 43.03
CA ARG A 308 0.15 13.43 43.12
C ARG A 308 -0.99 13.18 44.11
N ILE A 309 -2.19 12.98 43.59
CA ILE A 309 -3.39 12.81 44.42
C ILE A 309 -3.63 11.31 44.65
N TYR A 310 -3.77 10.94 45.92
CA TYR A 310 -4.29 9.64 46.33
C TYR A 310 -5.77 9.77 46.66
N CYS A 311 -6.57 8.79 46.27
CA CYS A 311 -7.97 8.74 46.68
C CYS A 311 -8.04 8.58 48.21
N PRO A 312 -8.71 9.50 48.94
CA PRO A 312 -8.78 9.41 50.40
C PRO A 312 -9.64 8.24 50.89
N TYR A 313 -10.51 7.70 50.03
CA TYR A 313 -11.40 6.60 50.37
C TYR A 313 -10.77 5.22 50.17
N CYS A 314 -10.01 5.02 49.08
CA CYS A 314 -9.47 3.70 48.72
C CYS A 314 -7.94 3.63 48.58
N GLY A 315 -7.24 4.74 48.82
CA GLY A 315 -5.78 4.82 48.78
C GLY A 315 -5.15 4.65 47.40
N VAL A 316 -5.96 4.60 46.33
CA VAL A 316 -5.42 4.41 44.98
C VAL A 316 -4.82 5.68 44.43
N PHE A 317 -3.66 5.52 43.81
CA PHE A 317 -2.96 6.56 43.07
C PHE A 317 -3.75 6.98 41.83
N ILE A 318 -4.02 8.27 41.70
CA ILE A 318 -4.77 8.85 40.58
C ILE A 318 -3.79 9.70 39.75
N PRO A 319 -3.42 9.26 38.53
CA PRO A 319 -2.38 9.94 37.74
C PRO A 319 -2.81 11.28 37.12
N MET A 320 -4.11 11.58 37.09
CA MET A 320 -4.67 12.84 36.58
C MET A 320 -5.94 13.18 37.36
N VAL A 321 -6.15 14.46 37.69
CA VAL A 321 -7.33 14.90 38.45
C VAL A 321 -8.61 14.57 37.69
N ARG A 322 -9.57 13.94 38.39
CA ARG A 322 -10.87 13.51 37.85
C ARG A 322 -11.94 13.76 38.90
N GLU A 323 -13.18 13.97 38.47
CA GLU A 323 -14.32 14.15 39.38
C GLU A 323 -14.65 12.90 40.19
N PHE A 324 -14.29 11.71 39.71
CA PHE A 324 -14.58 10.44 40.36
C PHE A 324 -13.35 9.52 40.44
N CYS A 325 -13.22 8.78 41.54
CA CYS A 325 -12.18 7.79 41.69
C CYS A 325 -12.39 6.61 40.72
N PRO A 326 -11.37 6.22 39.92
CA PRO A 326 -11.51 5.13 38.96
C PRO A 326 -11.65 3.73 39.59
N ARG A 327 -11.35 3.58 40.90
CA ARG A 327 -11.48 2.30 41.61
C ARG A 327 -12.75 2.21 42.45
N CYS A 328 -13.02 3.19 43.30
CA CYS A 328 -14.17 3.14 44.22
C CYS A 328 -15.38 3.95 43.75
N GLY A 329 -15.27 4.75 42.69
CA GLY A 329 -16.37 5.55 42.16
C GLY A 329 -16.70 6.82 42.96
N GLU A 330 -16.00 7.06 44.08
CA GLU A 330 -16.32 8.17 44.97
C GLU A 330 -15.97 9.54 44.37
N ASN A 331 -16.78 10.54 44.70
CA ASN A 331 -16.65 11.90 44.17
C ASN A 331 -15.45 12.63 44.82
N LEU A 332 -14.59 13.21 43.98
CA LEU A 332 -13.36 13.92 44.35
C LEU A 332 -13.43 15.43 44.04
N SER A 333 -14.62 15.96 43.72
CA SER A 333 -14.84 17.39 43.40
C SER A 333 -14.36 18.35 44.49
N PHE A 334 -14.32 17.94 45.75
CA PHE A 334 -13.78 18.76 46.85
C PHE A 334 -12.26 19.00 46.73
N MET A 335 -11.51 18.06 46.14
CA MET A 335 -10.08 18.24 45.88
C MET A 335 -9.83 19.22 44.72
N LEU A 336 -10.75 19.28 43.75
CA LEU A 336 -10.68 20.18 42.59
C LEU A 336 -10.94 21.67 42.94
N ASN A 337 -11.64 21.95 44.04
CA ASN A 337 -12.01 23.32 44.43
C ASN A 337 -10.99 24.02 45.34
N ASN A 338 -10.09 23.28 45.98
CA ASN A 338 -9.05 23.87 46.83
C ASN A 338 -7.89 24.47 46.01
N ASP A 339 -7.61 23.95 44.81
CA ASP A 339 -6.54 24.45 43.94
C ASP A 339 -6.87 25.79 43.23
N LYS A 340 -8.09 26.34 43.43
CA LYS A 340 -8.52 27.62 42.82
C LYS A 340 -8.49 28.82 43.77
N LYS A 341 -7.96 28.66 44.98
CA LYS A 341 -7.96 29.70 46.04
C LYS A 341 -6.60 30.31 46.36
N GLU A 342 -5.56 30.03 45.59
CA GLU A 342 -4.26 30.71 45.68
C GLU A 342 -3.96 31.60 44.47
#